data_AF-A0A365U8H8-F1
#
_entry.id   AF-A0A365U8H8-F1
#
_cell.length_a   1.000
_cell.length_b   1.000
_cell.length_c   1.000
_cell.angle_alpha   90.00
_cell.angle_beta   90.00
_cell.angle_gamma   90.00
#
_symmetry.space_group_name_H-M   'P 1'
#
loop_
_entity.id
_entity.type
_entity.pdbx_description
1 polymer ?
#
loop_
_entity_poly.entity_id
_entity_poly.type
_entity_poly.pdbx_seq_one_letter_code
_entity_poly.pdbx_strand_id
1 'polypeptide(L)'
;MSEIEQFEQRIAAAMERIGHAVDRLSEQATAPPPEPEADPEELAALRTQLEEERVANAQLEARVQAIRERQETRVAALQAQAEDQSAALARLDAELQRLRRVNQQLRENNVALRRANEQGVGEPELIDASMQAELEALRAARDAEAAEVGAILAVLGPLAEQALAEPPAASDETTEQEAG
;
A
#
# COMPACT_ATOMS: atom_id res chain seq x y z
N MET A 1 -50.00 -7.17 81.80
CA MET A 1 -49.49 -5.78 81.93
C MET A 1 -47.97 -5.69 81.86
N SER A 2 -47.21 -6.69 82.33
CA SER A 2 -45.72 -6.71 82.24
C SER A 2 -45.14 -6.82 80.82
N GLU A 3 -45.81 -7.47 79.87
CA GLU A 3 -45.29 -7.60 78.49
C GLU A 3 -45.29 -6.27 77.73
N ILE A 4 -46.28 -5.41 77.99
CA ILE A 4 -46.40 -4.08 77.35
C ILE A 4 -45.25 -3.18 77.81
N GLU A 5 -44.96 -3.15 79.11
CA GLU A 5 -43.82 -2.40 79.67
C GLU A 5 -42.47 -2.91 79.11
N GLN A 6 -42.33 -4.22 78.90
CA GLN A 6 -41.13 -4.80 78.30
C GLN A 6 -40.99 -4.42 76.81
N PHE A 7 -42.09 -4.37 76.06
CA PHE A 7 -42.09 -3.88 74.69
C PHE A 7 -41.76 -2.38 74.63
N GLU A 8 -42.30 -1.57 75.54
CA GLU A 8 -41.98 -0.13 75.63
C GLU A 8 -40.50 0.11 75.93
N GLN A 9 -39.91 -0.61 76.88
CA GLN A 9 -38.46 -0.52 77.16
C GLN A 9 -37.60 -0.93 75.95
N ARG A 10 -38.00 -1.98 75.22
CA ARG A 10 -37.28 -2.41 74.01
C ARG A 10 -37.42 -1.41 72.87
N ILE A 11 -38.58 -0.81 72.70
CA ILE A 11 -38.82 0.22 71.68
C ILE A 11 -38.00 1.47 72.02
N ALA A 12 -37.98 1.92 73.28
CA ALA A 12 -37.17 3.05 73.71
C ALA A 12 -35.67 2.81 73.44
N ALA A 13 -35.14 1.64 73.80
CA ALA A 13 -33.75 1.27 73.54
C ALA A 13 -33.42 1.09 72.05
N ALA A 14 -34.41 0.74 71.22
CA ALA A 14 -34.26 0.67 69.77
C ALA A 14 -34.24 2.07 69.15
N MET A 15 -35.10 2.97 69.61
CA MET A 15 -35.15 4.35 69.15
C MET A 15 -33.88 5.13 69.50
N GLU A 16 -33.32 4.94 70.69
CA GLU A 16 -32.05 5.56 71.09
C GLU A 16 -30.88 5.06 70.21
N ARG A 17 -30.85 3.75 69.91
CA ARG A 17 -29.88 3.19 68.95
C ARG A 17 -30.04 3.74 67.54
N ILE A 18 -31.27 3.96 67.09
CA ILE A 18 -31.55 4.58 65.78
C ILE A 18 -31.11 6.05 65.80
N GLY A 19 -31.39 6.79 66.88
CA GLY A 19 -30.92 8.16 67.06
C GLY A 19 -29.40 8.25 66.92
N HIS A 20 -28.65 7.43 67.67
CA HIS A 20 -27.19 7.37 67.56
C HIS A 20 -26.67 6.89 66.20
N ALA A 21 -27.45 6.09 65.46
CA ALA A 21 -27.07 5.67 64.11
C ALA A 21 -27.31 6.78 63.08
N VAL A 22 -28.40 7.55 63.23
CA VAL A 22 -28.73 8.71 62.40
C VAL A 22 -27.73 9.84 62.65
N ASP A 23 -27.37 10.09 63.91
CA ASP A 23 -26.35 11.09 64.25
C ASP A 23 -25.00 10.74 63.63
N ARG A 24 -24.56 9.48 63.74
CA ARG A 24 -23.32 9.02 63.09
C ARG A 24 -23.38 9.12 61.57
N LEU A 25 -24.51 8.80 60.95
CA LEU A 25 -24.66 8.93 59.50
C LEU A 25 -24.69 10.40 59.06
N SER A 26 -25.28 11.28 59.88
CA SER A 26 -25.29 12.73 59.67
C SER A 26 -23.90 13.32 59.81
N GLU A 27 -23.12 12.89 60.81
CA GLU A 27 -21.71 13.24 60.95
C GLU A 27 -20.87 12.74 59.78
N GLN A 28 -21.11 11.50 59.30
CA GLN A 28 -20.46 10.97 58.10
C GLN A 28 -20.85 11.69 56.81
N ALA A 29 -22.09 12.17 56.70
CA ALA A 29 -22.58 12.92 55.55
C ALA A 29 -22.11 14.39 55.55
N THR A 30 -21.81 14.94 56.74
CA THR A 30 -21.28 16.30 56.91
C THR A 30 -19.75 16.33 56.93
N ALA A 31 -19.10 15.19 57.20
CA ALA A 31 -17.67 15.04 57.02
C ALA A 31 -17.34 15.18 55.52
N PRO A 32 -16.43 16.09 55.14
CA PRO A 32 -15.95 16.12 53.77
C PRO A 32 -15.38 14.73 53.43
N PRO A 33 -15.66 14.18 52.24
CA PRO A 33 -15.05 12.92 51.82
C PRO A 33 -13.53 13.07 51.96
N PRO A 34 -12.80 12.05 52.47
CA PRO A 34 -11.36 12.11 52.47
C PRO A 34 -10.91 12.37 51.04
N GLU A 35 -10.30 13.53 50.80
CA GLU A 35 -9.62 13.78 49.53
C GLU A 35 -8.61 12.65 49.37
N PRO A 36 -8.54 11.98 48.21
CA PRO A 36 -7.44 11.08 47.97
C PRO A 36 -6.18 11.94 48.00
N GLU A 37 -5.45 11.92 49.13
CA GLU A 37 -4.09 12.42 49.22
C GLU A 37 -3.25 11.52 48.32
N ALA A 38 -3.29 11.79 47.03
CA ALA A 38 -2.35 11.22 46.08
C ALA A 38 -0.98 11.70 46.49
N ASP A 39 -0.09 10.75 46.78
CA ASP A 39 1.27 11.05 47.21
C ASP A 39 1.91 11.99 46.17
N PRO A 40 2.39 13.18 46.57
CA PRO A 40 3.00 14.13 45.65
C PRO A 40 4.18 13.53 44.86
N GLU A 41 4.87 12.53 45.42
CA GLU A 41 5.95 11.81 44.73
C GLU A 41 5.41 10.89 43.63
N GLU A 42 4.31 10.16 43.88
CA GLU A 42 3.65 9.32 42.88
C GLU A 42 3.05 10.16 41.74
N LEU A 43 2.45 11.30 42.05
CA LEU A 43 1.95 12.24 41.05
C LEU A 43 3.07 12.81 40.16
N ALA A 44 4.25 13.09 40.74
CA ALA A 44 5.40 13.55 39.98
C ALA A 44 5.92 12.43 39.04
N ALA A 45 6.04 11.20 39.54
CA ALA A 45 6.48 10.05 38.75
C ALA A 45 5.53 9.73 37.59
N LEU A 46 4.21 9.74 37.83
CA LEU A 46 3.19 9.53 36.79
C LEU A 46 3.22 10.64 35.72
N ARG A 47 3.48 11.89 36.11
CA ARG A 47 3.64 12.99 35.14
C ARG A 47 4.87 12.78 34.27
N THR A 48 5.99 12.37 34.83
CA THR A 48 7.20 12.06 34.05
C THR A 48 6.95 10.92 33.06
N GLN A 49 6.34 9.81 33.50
CA GLN A 49 5.99 8.70 32.60
C GLN A 49 5.04 9.13 31.49
N LEU A 50 4.04 9.98 31.80
CA LEU A 50 3.12 10.50 30.79
C LEU A 50 3.85 11.36 29.75
N GLU A 51 4.80 12.19 30.16
CA GLU A 51 5.61 12.99 29.22
C GLU A 51 6.54 12.09 28.38
N GLU A 52 7.16 11.07 28.97
CA GLU A 52 7.97 10.09 28.23
C GLU A 52 7.15 9.34 27.18
N GLU A 53 5.97 8.85 27.55
CA GLU A 53 5.04 8.17 26.63
C GLU A 53 4.52 9.12 25.54
N ARG A 54 4.25 10.39 25.86
CA ARG A 54 3.88 11.40 24.85
C ARG A 54 4.99 11.63 23.83
N VAL A 55 6.24 11.72 24.29
CA VAL A 55 7.40 11.84 23.41
C VAL A 55 7.56 10.61 22.53
N ALA A 56 7.46 9.40 23.11
CA ALA A 56 7.53 8.15 22.36
C ALA A 56 6.41 8.05 21.32
N ASN A 57 5.19 8.43 21.67
CA ASN A 57 4.05 8.44 20.76
C ASN A 57 4.27 9.42 19.60
N ALA A 58 4.70 10.66 19.87
CA ALA A 58 5.02 11.63 18.83
C ALA A 58 6.11 11.13 17.86
N GLN A 59 7.14 10.43 18.36
CA GLN A 59 8.17 9.81 17.53
C GLN A 59 7.61 8.67 16.66
N LEU A 60 6.72 7.83 17.22
CA LEU A 60 6.07 6.76 16.49
C LEU A 60 5.12 7.31 15.41
N GLU A 61 4.34 8.35 15.71
CA GLU A 61 3.49 9.03 14.74
C GLU A 61 4.31 9.62 13.60
N ALA A 62 5.41 10.31 13.90
CA ALA A 62 6.33 10.83 12.90
C ALA A 62 6.93 9.72 12.03
N ARG A 63 7.32 8.58 12.63
CA ARG A 63 7.83 7.42 11.91
C ARG A 63 6.77 6.77 11.02
N VAL A 64 5.55 6.62 11.51
CA VAL A 64 4.42 6.09 10.74
C VAL A 64 4.10 7.00 9.57
N GLN A 65 4.11 8.33 9.78
CA GLN A 65 3.89 9.29 8.72
C GLN A 65 4.98 9.22 7.64
N ALA A 66 6.26 9.17 8.03
CA ALA A 66 7.36 9.01 7.09
C ALA A 66 7.29 7.68 6.32
N ILE A 67 6.87 6.59 6.97
CA ILE A 67 6.66 5.29 6.30
C ILE A 67 5.50 5.40 5.30
N ARG A 68 4.38 6.03 5.67
CA ARG A 68 3.23 6.23 4.79
C ARG A 68 3.62 7.03 3.55
N GLU A 69 4.29 8.17 3.71
CA GLU A 69 4.75 9.00 2.60
C GLU A 69 5.69 8.23 1.65
N ARG A 70 6.61 7.44 2.22
CA ARG A 70 7.49 6.58 1.43
C ARG A 70 6.71 5.48 0.70
N GLN A 71 5.70 4.89 1.34
CA GLN A 71 4.86 3.86 0.75
C GLN A 71 3.99 4.43 -0.38
N GLU A 72 3.33 5.56 -0.15
CA GLU A 72 2.54 6.27 -1.15
C GLU A 72 3.39 6.63 -2.37
N THR A 73 4.59 7.17 -2.16
CA THR A 73 5.54 7.47 -3.24
C THR A 73 5.91 6.21 -4.03
N ARG A 74 6.20 5.10 -3.34
CA ARG A 74 6.57 3.83 -3.98
C ARG A 74 5.39 3.23 -4.75
N VAL A 75 4.18 3.28 -4.19
CA VAL A 75 2.97 2.79 -4.84
C VAL A 75 2.68 3.61 -6.10
N ALA A 76 2.76 4.94 -6.02
CA ALA A 76 2.57 5.81 -7.17
C ALA A 76 3.59 5.52 -8.28
N ALA A 77 4.86 5.32 -7.93
CA ALA A 77 5.90 4.96 -8.90
C ALA A 77 5.64 3.59 -9.57
N LEU A 78 5.23 2.58 -8.80
CA LEU A 78 4.89 1.26 -9.34
C LEU A 78 3.64 1.29 -10.21
N GLN A 79 2.64 2.10 -9.86
CA GLN A 79 1.43 2.30 -10.66
C GLN A 79 1.78 2.94 -12.01
N ALA A 80 2.56 4.02 -12.01
CA ALA A 80 3.04 4.65 -13.24
C ALA A 80 3.83 3.68 -14.12
N GLN A 81 4.72 2.89 -13.52
CA GLN A 81 5.48 1.86 -14.26
C GLN A 81 4.57 0.79 -14.87
N ALA A 82 3.53 0.35 -14.15
CA ALA A 82 2.58 -0.64 -14.66
C ALA A 82 1.74 -0.07 -15.82
N GLU A 83 1.33 1.19 -15.74
CA GLU A 83 0.61 1.89 -16.81
C GLU A 83 1.49 2.02 -18.07
N ASP A 84 2.75 2.42 -17.92
CA ASP A 84 3.70 2.53 -19.03
C ASP A 84 3.96 1.18 -19.70
N GLN A 85 4.15 0.11 -18.91
CA GLN A 85 4.32 -1.25 -19.43
C GLN A 85 3.08 -1.73 -20.18
N SER A 86 1.89 -1.49 -19.62
CA SER A 86 0.62 -1.83 -20.28
C SER A 86 0.46 -1.10 -21.61
N ALA A 87 0.82 0.19 -21.67
CA ALA A 87 0.78 0.99 -22.89
C ALA A 87 1.79 0.47 -23.95
N ALA A 88 3.01 0.12 -23.53
CA ALA A 88 4.02 -0.47 -24.42
C ALA A 88 3.56 -1.81 -25.02
N LEU A 89 2.97 -2.69 -24.20
CA LEU A 89 2.43 -3.97 -24.66
C LEU A 89 1.25 -3.80 -25.62
N ALA A 90 0.34 -2.87 -25.33
CA ALA A 90 -0.78 -2.56 -26.21
C ALA A 90 -0.31 -2.05 -27.58
N ARG A 91 0.73 -1.20 -27.60
CA ARG A 91 1.35 -0.72 -28.85
C ARG A 91 1.98 -1.87 -29.63
N LEU A 92 2.75 -2.73 -28.97
CA LEU A 92 3.37 -3.90 -29.61
C LEU A 92 2.31 -4.83 -30.23
N ASP A 93 1.23 -5.12 -29.51
CA ASP A 93 0.14 -5.95 -30.04
C ASP A 93 -0.51 -5.32 -31.28
N ALA A 94 -0.77 -4.00 -31.25
CA ALA A 94 -1.32 -3.29 -32.40
C ALA A 94 -0.40 -3.38 -33.64
N GLU A 95 0.91 -3.19 -33.48
CA GLU A 95 1.86 -3.32 -34.58
C GLU A 95 1.98 -4.76 -35.10
N LEU A 96 1.95 -5.76 -34.21
CA LEU A 96 1.94 -7.18 -34.61
C LEU A 96 0.66 -7.55 -35.37
N GLN A 97 -0.50 -7.05 -34.94
CA GLN A 97 -1.76 -7.24 -35.67
C GLN A 97 -1.71 -6.60 -37.06
N ARG A 98 -1.17 -5.37 -37.15
CA ARG A 98 -0.95 -4.67 -38.42
C ARG A 98 0.00 -5.46 -39.33
N LEU A 99 1.13 -5.92 -38.80
CA LEU A 99 2.09 -6.74 -39.53
C LEU A 99 1.45 -8.02 -40.09
N ARG A 100 0.63 -8.71 -39.30
CA ARG A 100 -0.11 -9.91 -39.75
C ARG A 100 -1.07 -9.58 -40.88
N ARG A 101 -1.84 -8.49 -40.78
CA ARG A 101 -2.78 -8.06 -41.83
C ARG A 101 -2.06 -7.74 -43.14
N VAL A 102 -0.98 -6.96 -43.07
CA VAL A 102 -0.23 -6.56 -44.28
C VAL A 102 0.47 -7.77 -44.92
N ASN A 103 1.03 -8.69 -44.13
CA ASN A 103 1.58 -9.93 -44.67
C ASN A 103 0.51 -10.82 -45.32
N GLN A 104 -0.70 -10.86 -44.77
CA GLN A 104 -1.81 -11.57 -45.39
C GLN A 104 -2.17 -10.97 -46.76
N GLN A 105 -2.26 -9.63 -46.85
CA GLN A 105 -2.48 -8.93 -48.12
C GLN A 105 -1.36 -9.21 -49.12
N LEU A 106 -0.10 -9.19 -48.69
CA LEU A 106 1.05 -9.48 -49.56
C LEU A 106 0.98 -10.91 -50.11
N ARG A 107 0.57 -11.89 -49.30
CA ARG A 107 0.37 -13.28 -49.76
C ARG A 107 -0.74 -13.40 -50.79
N GLU A 108 -1.87 -12.72 -50.57
CA GLU A 108 -2.99 -12.67 -51.52
C GLU A 108 -2.56 -12.06 -52.85
N ASN A 109 -1.85 -10.93 -52.81
CA ASN A 109 -1.28 -10.28 -53.99
C ASN A 109 -0.31 -11.20 -54.74
N ASN A 110 0.54 -11.93 -54.01
CA ASN A 110 1.47 -12.91 -54.60
C ASN A 110 0.75 -14.07 -55.31
N VAL A 111 -0.37 -14.54 -54.76
CA VAL A 111 -1.22 -15.56 -55.39
C VAL A 111 -1.88 -15.01 -56.66
N ALA A 112 -2.40 -13.78 -56.62
CA ALA A 112 -2.98 -13.13 -57.78
C ALA A 112 -1.94 -12.93 -58.90
N LEU A 113 -0.73 -12.46 -58.57
CA LEU A 113 0.37 -12.30 -59.53
C LEU A 113 0.75 -13.63 -60.18
N ARG A 114 0.81 -14.73 -59.42
CA ARG A 114 1.07 -16.07 -59.96
C ARG A 114 -0.02 -16.49 -60.95
N ARG A 115 -1.29 -16.27 -60.63
CA ARG A 115 -2.41 -16.57 -61.53
C ARG A 115 -2.38 -15.73 -62.81
N ALA A 116 -2.10 -14.44 -62.71
CA ALA A 116 -1.98 -13.55 -63.87
C ALA A 116 -0.83 -14.01 -64.79
N ASN A 117 0.32 -14.35 -64.21
CA ASN A 117 1.45 -14.93 -64.94
C ASN A 117 1.14 -16.28 -65.60
N GLU A 118 0.43 -17.19 -64.92
CA GLU A 118 -0.01 -18.48 -65.48
C GLU A 118 -0.94 -18.30 -66.69
N GLN A 119 -1.77 -17.25 -66.67
CA GLN A 119 -2.66 -16.89 -67.78
C GLN A 119 -1.93 -16.13 -68.90
N GLY A 120 -0.66 -15.78 -68.71
CA GLY A 120 0.12 -14.96 -69.63
C GLY A 120 -0.40 -13.51 -69.73
N VAL A 121 -1.20 -13.05 -68.77
CA VAL A 121 -1.75 -11.70 -68.73
C VAL A 121 -0.87 -10.86 -67.79
N GLY A 122 -0.23 -9.83 -68.35
CA GLY A 122 0.43 -8.81 -67.53
C GLY A 122 -0.62 -7.84 -67.00
N GLU A 123 -0.78 -7.75 -65.68
CA GLU A 123 -1.64 -6.78 -65.00
C GLU A 123 -0.80 -5.73 -64.28
N PRO A 124 -0.53 -4.56 -64.89
CA PRO A 124 0.31 -3.51 -64.29
C PRO A 124 -0.21 -3.04 -62.92
N GLU A 125 -1.52 -2.86 -62.78
CA GLU A 125 -2.15 -2.43 -61.52
C GLU A 125 -1.92 -3.44 -60.39
N LEU A 126 -1.89 -4.74 -60.70
CA LEU A 126 -1.62 -5.80 -59.73
C LEU A 126 -0.15 -5.81 -59.30
N ILE A 127 0.77 -5.49 -60.21
CA ILE A 127 2.20 -5.33 -59.91
C ILE A 127 2.38 -4.14 -58.97
N ASP A 128 1.76 -3.00 -59.29
CA ASP A 128 1.83 -1.79 -58.45
C ASP A 128 1.23 -2.04 -57.06
N ALA A 129 0.07 -2.69 -56.98
CA ALA A 129 -0.55 -3.07 -55.70
C ALA A 129 0.31 -4.05 -54.89
N SER A 130 1.02 -4.96 -55.56
CA SER A 130 1.94 -5.89 -54.90
C SER A 130 3.17 -5.19 -54.36
N MET A 131 3.75 -4.26 -55.13
CA MET A 131 4.90 -3.46 -54.70
C MET A 131 4.53 -2.53 -53.53
N GLN A 132 3.34 -1.93 -53.56
CA GLN A 132 2.82 -1.13 -52.44
C GLN A 132 2.65 -2.00 -51.18
N ALA A 133 2.03 -3.17 -51.30
CA ALA A 133 1.86 -4.10 -50.18
C ALA A 133 3.21 -4.57 -49.61
N GLU A 134 4.25 -4.75 -50.44
CA GLU A 134 5.59 -5.11 -49.98
C GLU A 134 6.25 -3.97 -49.20
N LEU A 135 6.15 -2.73 -49.68
CA LEU A 135 6.64 -1.56 -48.94
C LEU A 135 5.92 -1.38 -47.61
N GLU A 136 4.60 -1.59 -47.58
CA GLU A 136 3.81 -1.57 -46.36
C GLU A 136 4.22 -2.69 -45.40
N ALA A 137 4.52 -3.90 -45.92
CA ALA A 137 4.96 -5.03 -45.11
C ALA A 137 6.31 -4.75 -44.44
N LEU A 138 7.26 -4.17 -45.20
CA LEU A 138 8.57 -3.77 -44.69
C LEU A 138 8.45 -2.67 -43.62
N ARG A 139 7.60 -1.67 -43.84
CA ARG A 139 7.32 -0.62 -42.85
C ARG A 139 6.69 -1.20 -41.58
N ALA A 140 5.67 -2.03 -41.73
CA ALA A 140 5.02 -2.68 -40.58
C ALA A 140 6.00 -3.59 -39.81
N ALA A 141 6.94 -4.26 -40.49
CA ALA A 141 7.96 -5.06 -39.83
C ALA A 141 8.91 -4.20 -39.00
N ARG A 142 9.38 -3.07 -39.57
CA ARG A 142 10.21 -2.10 -38.85
C ARG A 142 9.47 -1.48 -37.66
N ASP A 143 8.19 -1.13 -37.82
CA ASP A 143 7.38 -0.56 -36.74
C ASP A 143 7.16 -1.57 -35.60
N ALA A 144 6.92 -2.85 -35.93
CA ALA A 144 6.82 -3.92 -34.95
C ALA A 144 8.13 -4.18 -34.21
N GLU A 145 9.27 -4.22 -34.92
CA GLU A 145 10.61 -4.33 -34.31
C GLU A 145 10.90 -3.16 -33.38
N ALA A 146 10.58 -1.93 -33.80
CA ALA A 146 10.77 -0.73 -32.97
C ALA A 146 9.89 -0.76 -31.71
N ALA A 147 8.64 -1.22 -31.83
CA ALA A 147 7.74 -1.40 -30.69
C ALA A 147 8.24 -2.50 -29.74
N GLU A 148 8.80 -3.59 -30.27
CA GLU A 148 9.37 -4.69 -29.48
C GLU A 148 10.58 -4.21 -28.68
N VAL A 149 11.53 -3.53 -29.34
CA VAL A 149 12.70 -2.93 -28.66
C VAL A 149 12.24 -1.93 -27.60
N GLY A 150 11.26 -1.08 -27.91
CA GLY A 150 10.68 -0.15 -26.95
C GLY A 150 10.10 -0.85 -25.72
N ALA A 151 9.34 -1.94 -25.91
CA ALA A 151 8.77 -2.72 -24.82
C ALA A 151 9.85 -3.41 -23.97
N ILE A 152 10.90 -3.95 -24.59
CA ILE A 152 12.05 -4.54 -23.89
C ILE A 152 12.77 -3.48 -23.04
N LEU A 153 13.04 -2.30 -23.61
CA LEU A 153 13.70 -1.21 -22.90
C LEU A 153 12.85 -0.68 -21.74
N ALA A 154 11.53 -0.64 -21.88
CA ALA A 154 10.63 -0.26 -20.79
C ALA A 154 10.70 -1.22 -19.58
N VAL A 155 11.02 -2.50 -19.82
CA VAL A 155 11.22 -3.50 -18.75
C VAL A 155 12.65 -3.49 -18.22
N LEU A 156 13.64 -3.50 -19.10
CA LEU A 156 15.05 -3.63 -18.72
C LEU A 156 15.68 -2.34 -18.21
N GLY A 157 15.26 -1.18 -18.71
CA GLY A 157 15.80 0.12 -18.31
C GLY A 157 15.74 0.36 -16.80
N PRO A 158 14.54 0.25 -16.17
CA PRO A 158 14.41 0.40 -14.72
C PRO A 158 15.21 -0.63 -13.91
N LEU A 159 15.32 -1.88 -14.39
CA LEU A 159 16.10 -2.92 -13.72
C LEU A 159 17.60 -2.64 -13.79
N ALA A 160 18.08 -2.13 -14.92
CA ALA A 160 19.48 -1.74 -15.09
C ALA A 160 19.83 -0.53 -14.21
N GLU A 161 18.94 0.47 -14.14
CA GLU A 161 19.11 1.63 -13.25
C GLU A 161 19.14 1.22 -11.78
N GLN A 162 18.26 0.30 -11.36
CA GLN A 162 18.28 -0.26 -10.00
C GLN A 162 19.59 -1.00 -9.71
N ALA A 163 20.05 -1.86 -10.63
CA ALA A 163 21.31 -2.58 -10.47
C ALA A 163 22.55 -1.67 -10.44
N LEU A 164 22.50 -0.52 -11.12
CA LEU A 164 23.56 0.50 -11.08
C LEU A 164 23.50 1.38 -9.82
N ALA A 165 22.31 1.58 -9.25
CA ALA A 165 22.10 2.37 -8.04
C ALA A 165 22.41 1.59 -6.75
N GLU A 166 22.42 0.26 -6.80
CA GLU A 166 22.76 -0.59 -5.67
C GLU A 166 24.29 -0.66 -5.50
N PRO A 167 24.88 -0.14 -4.40
CA PRO A 167 26.31 -0.32 -4.15
C PRO A 167 26.61 -1.82 -3.98
N PRO A 168 27.82 -2.30 -4.32
CA PRO A 168 28.16 -3.70 -4.10
C PRO A 168 27.96 -4.01 -2.62
N ALA A 169 27.12 -5.02 -2.34
CA ALA A 169 26.90 -5.53 -1.01
C ALA A 169 28.27 -5.71 -0.34
N ALA A 170 28.53 -4.90 0.69
CA ALA A 170 29.69 -5.11 1.54
C ALA A 170 29.59 -6.55 2.03
N SER A 171 30.56 -7.36 1.62
CA SER A 171 30.71 -8.72 2.11
C SER A 171 30.72 -8.69 3.63
N ASP A 172 29.77 -9.39 4.24
CA ASP A 172 29.71 -9.77 5.65
C ASP A 172 30.97 -10.57 6.04
N GLU A 173 32.11 -9.89 6.16
CA GLU A 173 33.30 -10.39 6.84
C GLU A 173 33.56 -9.51 8.06
N THR A 174 32.64 -9.57 9.03
CA THR A 174 32.92 -9.14 10.41
C THR A 174 32.28 -10.14 11.37
N THR A 175 32.71 -11.39 11.31
CA THR A 175 32.44 -12.38 12.36
C THR A 175 33.70 -13.20 12.69
N GLU A 176 34.85 -12.53 12.85
CA GLU A 176 36.04 -13.14 13.49
C GLU A 176 36.79 -12.07 14.30
N GLN A 177 36.15 -11.55 15.35
CA GLN A 177 36.86 -10.83 16.42
C GLN A 177 35.95 -10.75 17.65
N GLU A 178 35.79 -11.86 18.37
CA GLU A 178 35.47 -11.90 19.81
C GLU A 178 35.51 -13.36 20.32
N ALA A 179 36.72 -13.92 20.38
CA ALA A 179 37.05 -15.06 21.24
C ALA A 179 38.58 -15.08 21.48
N GLY A 180 39.05 -14.20 22.36
CA GLY A 180 40.43 -14.10 22.80
C GLY A 180 40.54 -13.26 24.06
#